data_AF-A0A951CYU2-F1
#
_entry.id   AF-A0A951CYU2-F1
#
_cell.length_a   1.000
_cell.length_b   1.000
_cell.length_c   1.000
_cell.angle_alpha   90.00
_cell.angle_beta   90.00
_cell.angle_gamma   90.00
#
_symmetry.space_group_name_H-M   'P 1'
#
loop_
_entity.id
_entity.type
_entity.pdbx_description
1 polymer ?
#
loop_
_entity_poly.entity_id
_entity_poly.type
_entity_poly.pdbx_seq_one_letter_code
_entity_poly.pdbx_strand_id
1 'polypeptide(L)' 'MILAAVNTHALVRMLFTSVVAGVGVAVVFSLAVLGATRSSEMRRERRTSAAAAYTALAVASLIVAAGMVVLGLTLVAHKS' A
#
# COMPACT_ATOMS: atom_id res chain seq x y z
N MET A 1 -4.16 -26.41 33.18
CA MET A 1 -5.09 -25.27 33.25
C MET A 1 -4.73 -24.29 32.12
N ILE A 2 -5.39 -24.41 30.97
CA ILE A 2 -5.28 -23.46 29.85
C ILE A 2 -6.71 -22.97 29.63
N LEU A 3 -7.19 -22.13 30.54
CA LEU A 3 -8.37 -21.34 30.26
C LEU A 3 -7.85 -20.18 29.42
N ALA A 4 -8.20 -20.21 28.14
CA ALA A 4 -7.84 -19.22 27.15
C ALA A 4 -8.00 -17.80 27.70
N ALA A 5 -6.90 -17.21 28.18
CA ALA A 5 -6.76 -15.76 28.34
C ALA A 5 -6.57 -15.12 26.96
N VAL A 6 -7.40 -15.54 25.99
CA VAL A 6 -7.47 -14.93 24.68
C VAL A 6 -8.14 -13.60 24.93
N ASN A 7 -7.33 -12.55 24.89
CA ASN A 7 -7.82 -11.18 24.87
C ASN A 7 -8.54 -11.00 23.52
N THR A 8 -9.83 -11.31 23.50
CA THR A 8 -10.70 -11.24 22.31
C THR A 8 -10.63 -9.87 21.65
N HIS A 9 -10.51 -8.82 22.46
CA HIS A 9 -10.30 -7.47 21.99
C HIS A 9 -8.97 -7.30 21.21
N ALA A 10 -7.87 -7.91 21.68
CA ALA A 10 -6.61 -7.91 20.95
C ALA A 10 -6.70 -8.69 19.62
N LEU A 11 -7.41 -9.82 19.61
CA LEU A 11 -7.63 -10.63 18.41
C LEU A 11 -8.42 -9.87 17.33
N VAL A 12 -9.52 -9.23 17.73
CA VAL A 12 -10.34 -8.41 16.82
C VAL A 12 -9.54 -7.22 16.30
N ARG A 13 -8.77 -6.55 17.17
CA ARG A 13 -7.91 -5.44 16.75
C ARG A 13 -6.86 -5.90 15.73
N MET A 14 -6.22 -7.04 15.95
CA MET A 14 -5.26 -7.62 15.01
C MET A 14 -5.90 -7.92 13.66
N LEU A 15 -7.08 -8.56 13.65
CA LEU A 15 -7.83 -8.85 12.43
C LEU A 15 -8.10 -7.57 11.63
N PHE A 16 -8.66 -6.54 12.28
CA PHE A 16 -8.93 -5.26 11.61
C PHE A 16 -7.67 -4.61 11.07
N THR A 17 -6.58 -4.58 11.85
CA THR A 17 -5.32 -3.98 11.39
C THR A 17 -4.72 -4.73 10.19
N SER A 18 -4.83 -6.05 10.15
CA SER A 18 -4.37 -6.88 9.02
C SER A 18 -5.19 -6.62 7.77
N VAL A 19 -6.52 -6.54 7.90
CA VAL A 19 -7.42 -6.23 6.77
C VAL A 19 -7.13 -4.83 6.23
N VAL A 20 -7.01 -3.83 7.10
CA VAL A 20 -6.71 -2.45 6.69
C VAL A 20 -5.35 -2.36 6.01
N ALA A 21 -4.33 -3.06 6.52
CA ALA A 21 -3.02 -3.11 5.89
C ALA A 21 -3.08 -3.76 4.50
N GLY A 22 -3.75 -4.90 4.36
CA GLY A 22 -3.91 -5.59 3.07
C GLY A 22 -4.66 -4.75 2.04
N VAL A 23 -5.81 -4.17 2.43
CA VAL A 23 -6.60 -3.28 1.56
C VAL A 23 -5.80 -2.02 1.22
N GLY A 24 -5.09 -1.45 2.17
CA GLY A 24 -4.24 -0.27 1.95
C GLY A 24 -3.18 -0.52 0.88
N VAL A 25 -2.47 -1.64 0.96
CA VAL A 25 -1.47 -2.03 -0.05
C VAL A 25 -2.11 -2.26 -1.43
N ALA A 26 -3.27 -2.94 -1.48
CA ALA A 26 -3.97 -3.19 -2.74
C ALA A 26 -4.43 -1.89 -3.43
N VAL A 27 -4.93 -0.92 -2.66
CA VAL A 27 -5.35 0.39 -3.17
C VAL A 27 -4.14 1.18 -3.71
N VAL A 28 -3.04 1.23 -2.95
CA VAL A 28 -1.82 1.91 -3.38
C VAL A 28 -1.26 1.29 -4.67
N PHE A 29 -1.26 -0.04 -4.76
CA PHE A 29 -0.81 -0.73 -5.97
C PHE A 29 -1.74 -0.46 -7.18
N SER A 30 -3.06 -0.42 -6.95
CA SER A 30 -4.03 -0.07 -8.00
C SER A 30 -3.82 1.35 -8.53
N LEU A 31 -3.48 2.30 -7.66
CA LEU A 31 -3.12 3.67 -8.06
C LEU A 31 -1.83 3.71 -8.89
N ALA A 32 -0.85 2.87 -8.58
CA ALA A 32 0.36 2.75 -9.37
C ALA A 32 0.06 2.23 -10.79
N VAL A 33 -0.80 1.22 -10.92
CA VAL A 33 -1.25 0.68 -12.21
C VAL A 33 -2.07 1.72 -12.98
N LEU A 34 -2.94 2.46 -12.32
CA LEU A 34 -3.70 3.54 -12.95
C LEU A 34 -2.78 4.64 -13.49
N GLY A 35 -1.77 5.06 -12.72
CA GLY A 35 -0.79 6.05 -13.16
C GLY A 35 0.05 5.55 -14.35
N ALA A 36 0.48 4.29 -14.32
CA ALA A 36 1.25 3.68 -15.40
C ALA A 36 0.44 3.57 -16.71
N THR A 37 -0.81 3.11 -16.62
CA THR A 37 -1.70 2.95 -17.78
C THR A 37 -2.11 4.30 -18.38
N ARG A 38 -2.52 5.27 -17.54
CA ARG A 38 -2.86 6.64 -17.99
C ARG A 38 -1.67 7.39 -18.58
N SER A 39 -0.46 7.19 -18.06
CA SER A 39 0.75 7.80 -18.62
C SER A 39 1.06 7.31 -20.04
N SER A 40 0.87 6.01 -20.29
CA SER A 40 1.05 5.42 -21.62
C SER A 40 0.09 6.02 -22.64
N GLU A 41 -1.18 6.21 -22.26
CA GLU A 41 -2.21 6.79 -23.12
C GLU A 41 -1.96 8.28 -23.40
N MET A 42 -1.58 9.07 -22.38
CA MET A 42 -1.30 10.51 -22.54
C MET A 42 -0.03 10.80 -23.36
N ARG A 43 0.94 9.88 -23.37
CA ARG A 43 2.12 9.95 -24.27
C ARG A 43 1.73 9.76 -25.73
N ARG A 44 0.70 8.96 -26.03
CA ARG A 44 0.18 8.80 -27.40
C ARG A 44 -0.50 10.06 -27.92
N GLU A 45 -1.15 10.84 -27.05
CA GLU A 45 -1.83 12.09 -27.43
C GLU A 45 -0.90 13.32 -27.52
N ARG A 46 0.43 13.16 -27.42
CA ARG A 46 1.43 14.26 -27.35
C ARG A 46 1.18 15.31 -26.25
N ARG A 47 0.40 15.00 -25.21
CA ARG A 47 0.15 15.89 -24.05
C ARG A 47 1.16 15.60 -22.93
N THR A 48 2.39 16.09 -23.13
CA THR A 48 3.56 15.81 -22.28
C THR A 48 3.40 16.20 -20.81
N SER A 49 2.68 17.29 -20.52
CA SER A 49 2.45 17.75 -19.13
C SER A 49 1.53 16.82 -18.34
N ALA A 50 0.46 16.32 -18.96
CA ALA A 50 -0.44 15.36 -18.33
C ALA A 50 0.25 14.00 -18.11
N ALA A 51 1.07 13.56 -19.07
CA ALA A 51 1.85 12.33 -18.93
C ALA A 51 2.82 12.39 -17.73
N ALA A 52 3.49 13.53 -17.51
CA ALA A 52 4.39 13.73 -16.38
C ALA A 52 3.68 13.68 -15.01
N ALA A 53 2.45 14.19 -14.92
CA ALA A 53 1.65 14.10 -13.70
C ALA A 53 1.27 12.66 -13.36
N TYR A 54 0.88 11.86 -14.37
CA TYR A 54 0.54 10.45 -14.16
C TYR A 54 1.76 9.57 -13.85
N THR A 55 2.93 9.85 -14.43
CA THR A 55 4.17 9.16 -14.03
C THR A 55 4.57 9.51 -12.61
N ALA A 56 4.46 10.77 -12.20
CA ALA A 56 4.75 11.18 -10.82
C ALA A 56 3.82 10.46 -9.83
N LEU A 57 2.53 10.35 -10.15
CA LEU A 57 1.56 9.60 -9.33
C LEU A 57 1.91 8.11 -9.24
N ALA A 58 2.32 7.49 -10.35
CA ALA A 58 2.73 6.09 -10.37
C ALA A 58 3.97 5.85 -9.48
N VAL A 59 5.00 6.70 -9.63
CA VAL A 59 6.24 6.62 -8.85
C VAL A 59 5.97 6.88 -7.36
N ALA A 60 5.17 7.91 -7.03
CA ALA A 60 4.81 8.20 -5.66
C ALA A 60 4.07 7.03 -5.00
N SER A 61 3.12 6.42 -5.72
CA SER A 61 2.40 5.24 -5.23
C SER A 61 3.34 4.06 -5.00
N LEU A 62 4.33 3.86 -5.87
CA LEU A 62 5.32 2.80 -5.73
C LEU A 62 6.24 3.03 -4.53
N ILE A 63 6.66 4.28 -4.27
CA ILE A 63 7.42 4.65 -3.07
C ILE A 63 6.62 4.38 -1.81
N VAL A 64 5.33 4.74 -1.79
CA VAL A 64 4.44 4.48 -0.65
C VAL A 64 4.28 2.98 -0.41
N ALA A 65 4.10 2.18 -1.48
CA ALA A 65 4.02 0.72 -1.36
C ALA A 65 5.30 0.12 -0.78
N ALA A 66 6.47 0.55 -1.28
CA ALA A 66 7.76 0.12 -0.74
C ALA A 66 7.93 0.53 0.73
N GLY A 67 7.54 1.75 1.09
CA GLY A 67 7.56 2.24 2.46
C GLY A 67 6.69 1.42 3.41
N MET A 68 5.49 1.02 2.98
CA MET A 68 4.60 0.14 3.76
C MET A 68 5.25 -1.22 4.04
N VAL A 69 5.93 -1.81 3.05
CA VAL A 69 6.66 -3.08 3.22
C VAL A 69 7.82 -2.92 4.20
N VAL A 70 8.63 -1.86 4.05
CA VAL A 70 9.76 -1.59 4.94
C VAL A 70 9.29 -1.36 6.38
N LEU A 71 8.24 -0.56 6.58
CA LEU A 71 7.65 -0.34 7.91
C LEU A 71 7.11 -1.62 8.53
N GLY A 72 6.44 -2.47 7.74
CA GLY A 72 5.99 -3.78 8.21
C GLY A 72 7.17 -4.65 8.67
N LEU A 73 8.24 -4.69 7.89
CA LEU A 73 9.46 -5.45 8.22
C LEU A 73 10.17 -4.90 9.46
N THR A 74 10.30 -3.58 9.59
CA THR A 74 10.97 -2.98 10.76
C THR A 74 10.16 -3.18 12.02
N LEU A 75 8.83 -3.09 11.96
CA LEU A 75 7.94 -3.38 13.09
C LEU A 75 8.05 -4.83 13.55
N VAL A 76 8.20 -5.78 12.63
CA VAL A 76 8.45 -7.19 12.96
C VAL A 76 9.85 -7.38 13.55
N ALA A 77 10.87 -6.74 12.96
CA ALA A 77 12.26 -6.89 13.36
C ALA A 77 12.60 -6.21 14.71
N HIS A 78 11.97 -5.08 15.03
CA HIS A 78 12.20 -4.33 16.28
C HIS A 78 11.28 -4.74 17.43
N LYS A 79 10.36 -5.69 17.22
CA LYS A 79 9.54 -6.24 18.29
C LYS A 79 10.35 -7.28 19.06
N SER A 80 11.27 -6.79 19.90
CA SER A 80 11.97 -7.53 20.94
C SER A 80 11.60 -7.01 22.32
#